data_AF-A0A8S1E101-F1
#
_entry.id   AF-A0A8S1E101-F1
#
_cell.length_a   1.000
_cell.length_b   1.000
_cell.length_c   1.000
_cell.angle_alpha   90.00
_cell.angle_beta   90.00
_cell.angle_gamma   90.00
#
_symmetry.space_group_name_H-M   'P 1'
#
loop_
_entity.id
_entity.type
_entity.pdbx_description
1 polymer ?
#
loop_
_entity_poly.entity_id
_entity_poly.type
_entity_poly.pdbx_seq_one_letter_code
_entity_poly.pdbx_strand_id
1 'polypeptide(L)'
;MMISPNFLDKADRCHQMTLWAIWVGRKEPPMDIICLPFVKNAARIATYGVDWKDHDGKERNTKLLPLVAIADTVARPKLIGSAVHNAPFGCFLCHHPNDECGQAYNRFTVRDPAPTLRSHQSWQRDLKEAIETGEPTRGVKKDSILAKLPGFEIPENVGAEAMHAGGIGHTKKLLKIWSANYRDPFYIFSPYKRAKIDELYRSKSGLAEHSGVNPFQYLSPARARISRFWATNTVRSAPSLASQITIPYDIIEFA
;
A
#
# COMPACT_ATOMS: atom_id res chain seq x y z
N MET A 1 9.05 -16.02 1.24
CA MET A 1 9.01 -15.50 2.62
C MET A 1 7.98 -14.39 2.70
N MET A 2 6.81 -14.71 3.21
CA MET A 2 5.72 -13.77 3.44
C MET A 2 5.40 -13.88 4.92
N ILE A 3 6.01 -12.98 5.70
CA ILE A 3 5.53 -12.73 7.06
C ILE A 3 4.16 -12.10 6.85
N SER A 4 3.11 -12.70 7.42
CA SER A 4 1.80 -12.08 7.49
C SER A 4 1.71 -11.36 8.83
N PRO A 5 2.14 -10.08 8.95
CA PRO A 5 1.72 -9.27 10.07
C PRO A 5 0.27 -8.87 9.76
N ASN A 6 -0.67 -9.78 10.04
CA ASN A 6 -2.08 -9.49 9.90
C ASN A 6 -2.79 -10.12 11.10
N PHE A 7 -3.18 -9.28 12.05
CA PHE A 7 -3.59 -9.62 13.42
C PHE A 7 -4.98 -10.28 13.53
N LEU A 8 -5.58 -10.68 12.40
CA LEU A 8 -6.88 -11.35 12.32
C LEU A 8 -6.75 -12.59 11.44
N ASP A 9 -7.49 -13.65 11.73
CA ASP A 9 -7.49 -14.85 10.89
C ASP A 9 -8.03 -14.56 9.48
N LYS A 10 -7.61 -15.34 8.48
CA LYS A 10 -8.03 -15.15 7.08
C LYS A 10 -9.54 -15.22 6.93
N ALA A 11 -10.21 -16.12 7.66
CA ALA A 11 -11.66 -16.25 7.62
C ALA A 11 -12.35 -14.96 8.09
N ASP A 12 -11.91 -14.41 9.22
CA ASP A 12 -12.47 -13.17 9.79
C ASP A 12 -12.29 -11.97 8.87
N ARG A 13 -11.11 -11.85 8.24
CA ARG A 13 -10.84 -10.75 7.29
C ARG A 13 -11.76 -10.80 6.08
N CYS A 14 -12.01 -11.99 5.54
CA CYS A 14 -12.89 -12.13 4.37
C CYS A 14 -14.34 -11.75 4.69
N HIS A 15 -14.80 -11.94 5.93
CA HIS A 15 -16.16 -11.59 6.35
C HIS A 15 -16.36 -10.10 6.66
N GLN A 16 -15.29 -9.38 7.01
CA GLN A 16 -15.36 -7.96 7.41
C GLN A 16 -14.91 -6.98 6.31
N MET A 17 -14.52 -7.49 5.13
CA MET A 17 -14.03 -6.68 4.03
C MET A 17 -15.15 -6.34 3.04
N THR A 18 -15.46 -5.06 2.91
CA THR A 18 -16.32 -4.57 1.82
C THR A 18 -15.45 -4.11 0.65
N LEU A 19 -15.66 -4.71 -0.51
CA LEU A 19 -15.05 -4.24 -1.75
C LEU A 19 -15.82 -3.01 -2.24
N TRP A 20 -15.11 -1.88 -2.34
CA TRP A 20 -15.74 -0.62 -2.74
C TRP A 20 -15.61 -0.31 -4.24
N ALA A 21 -14.48 -0.63 -4.86
CA ALA A 21 -14.25 -0.40 -6.29
C ALA A 21 -13.28 -1.40 -6.89
N ILE A 22 -13.46 -1.66 -8.19
CA ILE A 22 -12.56 -2.45 -9.03
C ILE A 22 -12.17 -1.58 -10.23
N TRP A 23 -10.87 -1.56 -10.56
CA TRP A 23 -10.37 -0.95 -11.79
C TRP A 23 -9.90 -2.03 -12.76
N VAL A 24 -10.44 -2.01 -13.97
CA VAL A 24 -9.99 -2.88 -15.06
C VAL A 24 -9.45 -1.99 -16.18
N GLY A 25 -8.14 -1.87 -16.26
CA GLY A 25 -7.48 -1.04 -17.26
C GLY A 25 -6.05 -1.49 -17.54
N ARG A 26 -5.53 -1.09 -18.71
CA ARG A 26 -4.13 -1.39 -19.10
C ARG A 26 -3.10 -0.58 -18.34
N LYS A 27 -3.52 0.53 -17.75
CA LYS A 27 -2.69 1.44 -16.93
C LYS A 27 -3.23 1.48 -15.52
N GLU A 28 -2.35 1.92 -14.61
CA GLU A 28 -2.72 2.21 -13.24
C GLU A 28 -3.89 3.20 -13.17
N PRO A 29 -4.77 3.07 -12.18
CA PRO A 29 -5.90 3.94 -12.06
C PRO A 29 -5.49 5.37 -11.70
N PRO A 30 -6.14 6.38 -12.27
CA PRO A 30 -6.14 7.73 -11.71
C PRO A 30 -6.88 7.68 -10.36
N MET A 31 -6.12 7.65 -9.26
CA MET A 31 -6.66 7.47 -7.90
C MET A 31 -7.72 8.52 -7.54
N ASP A 32 -7.58 9.76 -8.03
CA ASP A 32 -8.56 10.81 -7.78
C ASP A 32 -9.93 10.47 -8.38
N ILE A 33 -9.96 9.86 -9.56
CA ILE A 33 -11.21 9.45 -10.23
C ILE A 33 -11.84 8.28 -9.49
N ILE A 34 -11.03 7.29 -9.12
CA ILE A 34 -11.52 6.15 -8.37
C ILE A 34 -12.04 6.58 -7.01
N CYS A 35 -11.33 7.40 -6.26
CA CYS A 35 -11.72 7.75 -4.89
C CYS A 35 -12.82 8.82 -4.84
N LEU A 36 -13.09 9.58 -5.91
CA LEU A 36 -14.05 10.68 -5.86
C LEU A 36 -15.48 10.25 -5.45
N PRO A 37 -16.08 9.17 -6.00
CA PRO A 37 -17.39 8.73 -5.55
C PRO A 37 -17.38 8.25 -4.09
N PHE A 38 -16.29 7.64 -3.62
CA PHE A 38 -16.14 7.24 -2.22
C PHE A 38 -16.18 8.46 -1.32
N VAL A 39 -15.33 9.44 -1.60
CA VAL A 39 -15.17 10.62 -0.76
C VAL A 39 -16.44 11.46 -0.73
N LYS A 40 -17.12 11.65 -1.87
CA LYS A 40 -18.42 12.34 -1.91
C LYS A 40 -19.47 11.65 -1.04
N ASN A 41 -19.61 10.33 -1.17
CA ASN A 41 -20.60 9.58 -0.40
C ASN A 41 -20.25 9.54 1.09
N ALA A 42 -18.98 9.30 1.42
CA ALA A 42 -18.51 9.29 2.80
C ALA A 42 -18.69 10.66 3.47
N ALA A 43 -18.36 11.77 2.79
CA ALA A 43 -18.60 13.12 3.31
C ALA A 43 -20.10 13.40 3.52
N ARG A 44 -20.96 12.94 2.60
CA ARG A 44 -22.42 13.03 2.74
C ARG A 44 -22.91 12.25 3.95
N ILE A 45 -22.50 11.00 4.11
CA ILE A 45 -22.88 10.13 5.24
C ILE A 45 -22.33 10.67 6.56
N ALA A 46 -21.12 11.22 6.57
CA ALA A 46 -20.55 11.88 7.76
C ALA A 46 -21.37 13.10 8.19
N THR A 47 -21.94 13.84 7.22
CA THR A 47 -22.73 15.05 7.49
C THR A 47 -24.16 14.71 7.91
N TYR A 48 -24.88 13.97 7.07
CA TYR A 48 -26.33 13.74 7.20
C TYR A 48 -26.69 12.42 7.87
N GLY A 49 -25.76 11.44 7.87
CA GLY A 49 -26.04 10.09 8.32
C GLY A 49 -26.86 9.26 7.32
N VAL A 50 -27.23 8.06 7.74
CA VAL A 50 -28.14 7.15 7.08
C VAL A 50 -29.24 6.80 8.06
N ASP A 51 -30.48 7.05 7.68
CA ASP A 51 -31.66 6.68 8.45
C ASP A 51 -32.04 5.22 8.18
N TRP A 52 -32.26 4.46 9.24
CA TRP A 52 -32.68 3.06 9.17
C TRP A 52 -33.48 2.68 10.43
N LYS A 53 -34.19 1.55 10.38
CA LYS A 53 -34.88 0.98 11.53
C LYS A 53 -34.09 -0.20 12.07
N ASP A 54 -33.87 -0.23 13.38
CA ASP A 54 -33.25 -1.37 14.03
C ASP A 54 -34.21 -2.57 14.14
N HIS A 55 -33.70 -3.69 14.66
CA HIS A 55 -34.49 -4.92 14.82
C HIS A 55 -35.72 -4.72 15.73
N ASP A 56 -35.70 -3.72 16.61
CA ASP A 56 -36.80 -3.37 17.50
C ASP A 56 -37.78 -2.35 16.86
N GLY A 57 -37.57 -2.01 15.59
CA GLY A 57 -38.39 -1.06 14.83
C GLY A 57 -38.12 0.41 15.14
N LYS A 58 -37.09 0.73 15.95
CA LYS A 58 -36.74 2.10 16.32
C LYS A 58 -35.92 2.76 15.22
N GLU A 59 -36.28 4.01 14.92
CA GLU A 59 -35.57 4.83 13.95
C GLU A 59 -34.19 5.25 14.49
N ARG A 60 -33.17 5.07 13.65
CA ARG A 60 -31.77 5.36 13.93
C ARG A 60 -31.19 6.16 12.78
N ASN A 61 -30.39 7.17 13.12
CA ASN A 61 -29.50 7.85 12.18
C ASN A 61 -28.06 7.46 12.51
N THR A 62 -27.38 6.79 11.58
CA THR A 62 -25.98 6.39 11.74
C THR A 62 -25.07 7.22 10.84
N LYS A 63 -24.03 7.81 11.43
CA LYS A 63 -22.98 8.54 10.69
C LYS A 63 -21.72 7.69 10.60
N LEU A 64 -21.05 7.74 9.46
CA LEU A 64 -19.79 7.05 9.20
C LEU A 64 -18.71 8.08 8.90
N LEU A 65 -17.62 8.03 9.66
CA LEU A 65 -16.47 8.89 9.48
C LEU A 65 -15.24 8.03 9.15
N PRO A 66 -14.67 8.11 7.93
CA PRO A 66 -13.44 7.42 7.62
C PRO A 66 -12.27 8.04 8.38
N LEU A 67 -11.64 7.28 9.27
CA LEU A 67 -10.60 7.79 10.16
C LEU A 67 -9.18 7.63 9.63
N VAL A 68 -8.88 6.55 8.93
CA VAL A 68 -7.50 6.23 8.53
C VAL A 68 -7.48 5.67 7.11
N ALA A 69 -6.57 6.17 6.29
CA ALA A 69 -6.24 5.57 5.00
C ALA A 69 -4.91 4.84 5.09
N ILE A 70 -4.92 3.54 4.78
CA ILE A 70 -3.71 2.71 4.73
C ILE A 70 -3.45 2.33 3.28
N ALA A 71 -2.25 2.62 2.81
CA ALA A 71 -1.81 2.25 1.47
C ALA A 71 -0.32 1.90 1.49
N ASP A 72 0.08 1.00 0.60
CA ASP A 72 1.49 0.68 0.39
C ASP A 72 2.28 1.91 -0.09
N THR A 73 3.61 1.81 -0.09
CA THR A 73 4.50 2.93 -0.42
C THR A 73 4.46 3.37 -1.89
N VAL A 74 3.80 2.62 -2.78
CA VAL A 74 3.66 2.94 -4.21
C VAL A 74 2.33 3.64 -4.50
N ALA A 75 1.25 3.20 -3.86
CA ALA A 75 -0.08 3.79 -3.99
C ALA A 75 -0.26 5.04 -3.11
N ARG A 76 0.34 5.07 -1.90
CA ARG A 76 0.19 6.18 -0.96
C ARG A 76 0.50 7.55 -1.54
N PRO A 77 1.62 7.78 -2.26
CA PRO A 77 1.92 9.09 -2.84
C PRO A 77 0.84 9.57 -3.83
N LYS A 78 0.17 8.64 -4.52
CA LYS A 78 -0.90 8.94 -5.48
C LYS A 78 -2.19 9.35 -4.76
N LEU A 79 -2.48 8.76 -3.61
CA LEU A 79 -3.63 9.10 -2.77
C LEU A 79 -3.47 10.46 -2.11
N ILE A 80 -2.30 10.73 -1.53
CA ILE A 80 -2.08 11.93 -0.71
C ILE A 80 -1.43 13.09 -1.46
N GLY A 81 -1.11 12.91 -2.76
CA GLY A 81 -0.54 13.97 -3.58
C GLY A 81 0.92 14.31 -3.26
N SER A 82 1.74 13.30 -2.93
CA SER A 82 3.14 13.49 -2.56
C SER A 82 4.13 12.79 -3.49
N ALA A 83 5.41 13.01 -3.24
CA ALA A 83 6.51 12.37 -3.93
C ALA A 83 6.64 10.90 -3.50
N VAL A 84 7.18 10.08 -4.41
CA VAL A 84 7.37 8.65 -4.14
C VAL A 84 8.41 8.43 -3.05
N HIS A 85 8.36 7.27 -2.39
CA HIS A 85 9.25 6.92 -1.27
C HIS A 85 10.76 7.02 -1.58
N ASN A 86 11.17 6.97 -2.85
CA ASN A 86 12.56 7.13 -3.29
C ASN A 86 12.90 8.54 -3.80
N ALA A 87 11.99 9.51 -3.70
CA ALA A 87 12.28 10.89 -4.07
C ALA A 87 12.84 11.66 -2.86
N PRO A 88 13.56 12.77 -3.06
CA PRO A 88 13.85 13.71 -2.00
C PRO A 88 12.57 14.12 -1.26
N PHE A 89 12.60 14.16 0.07
CA PHE A 89 11.42 14.44 0.90
C PHE A 89 10.24 13.47 0.69
N GLY A 90 10.50 12.26 0.19
CA GLY A 90 9.47 11.24 -0.08
C GLY A 90 8.85 10.60 1.17
N CYS A 91 9.33 10.91 2.37
CA CYS A 91 8.68 10.50 3.61
C CYS A 91 7.47 11.40 3.89
N PHE A 92 6.30 10.79 4.04
CA PHE A 92 5.08 11.51 4.39
C PHE A 92 5.00 11.85 5.89
N LEU A 93 5.85 11.28 6.75
CA LEU A 93 5.88 11.52 8.20
C LEU A 93 6.89 12.59 8.63
N CYS A 94 7.94 12.83 7.86
CA CYS A 94 9.01 13.75 8.24
C CYS A 94 9.64 14.45 7.03
N HIS A 95 10.33 15.57 7.28
CA HIS A 95 11.07 16.34 6.27
C HIS A 95 12.46 15.76 6.00
N HIS A 96 12.58 14.46 5.80
CA HIS A 96 13.86 13.83 5.47
C HIS A 96 14.21 14.07 3.99
N PRO A 97 15.27 14.84 3.66
CA PRO A 97 15.58 15.23 2.28
C PRO A 97 16.09 14.08 1.42
N ASN A 98 16.47 12.96 2.04
CA ASN A 98 17.16 11.81 1.45
C ASN A 98 18.57 12.15 0.97
N ASP A 99 19.49 11.21 1.18
CA ASP A 99 20.87 11.35 0.70
C ASP A 99 21.04 10.59 -0.61
N GLU A 100 21.79 11.20 -1.52
CA GLU A 100 22.31 10.54 -2.72
C GLU A 100 23.38 9.53 -2.31
N CYS A 101 22.96 8.31 -1.96
CA CYS A 101 23.87 7.21 -1.64
C CYS A 101 24.33 6.47 -2.91
N GLY A 102 25.17 7.10 -3.72
CA GLY A 102 25.81 6.48 -4.89
C GLY A 102 24.85 6.17 -6.07
N GLN A 103 25.20 5.17 -6.90
CA GLN A 103 24.66 5.00 -8.26
C GLN A 103 23.17 4.63 -8.40
N ALA A 104 22.46 4.26 -7.34
CA ALA A 104 21.02 4.06 -7.46
C ALA A 104 20.34 4.07 -6.09
N TYR A 105 19.28 4.87 -6.01
CA TYR A 105 18.29 4.94 -4.93
C TYR A 105 18.68 5.80 -3.73
N ASN A 106 18.00 6.94 -3.64
CA ASN A 106 17.88 7.76 -2.45
C ASN A 106 17.52 6.89 -1.24
N ARG A 107 18.31 6.97 -0.17
CA ARG A 107 18.06 6.23 1.09
C ARG A 107 17.76 7.20 2.22
N PHE A 108 16.81 6.83 3.06
CA PHE A 108 16.64 7.43 4.39
C PHE A 108 17.80 6.96 5.26
N THR A 109 18.75 7.83 5.52
CA THR A 109 19.91 7.58 6.38
C THR A 109 19.54 7.91 7.83
N VAL A 110 20.29 7.35 8.79
CA VAL A 110 20.17 7.80 10.17
C VAL A 110 20.83 9.18 10.24
N ARG A 111 20.10 10.16 10.77
CA ARG A 111 20.57 11.55 10.90
C ARG A 111 20.45 12.02 12.34
N ASP A 112 21.43 12.82 12.75
CA ASP A 112 21.47 13.53 14.03
C ASP A 112 21.77 15.01 13.75
N PRO A 113 20.83 15.94 14.05
CA PRO A 113 19.51 15.68 14.64
C PRO A 113 18.57 14.92 13.69
N ALA A 114 17.62 14.20 14.28
CA ALA A 114 16.57 13.51 13.52
C ALA A 114 15.75 14.52 12.68
N PRO A 115 15.29 14.14 11.47
CA PRO A 115 14.48 15.04 10.67
C PRO A 115 13.18 15.43 11.38
N THR A 116 12.78 16.68 11.21
CA THR A 116 11.53 17.22 11.77
C THR A 116 10.32 16.43 11.26
N LEU A 117 9.41 16.11 12.18
CA LEU A 117 8.14 15.46 11.83
C LEU A 117 7.21 16.44 11.12
N ARG A 118 6.43 15.93 10.18
CA ARG A 118 5.33 16.66 9.54
C ARG A 118 4.12 16.66 10.46
N SER A 119 3.48 17.81 10.54
CA SER A 119 2.11 17.99 11.04
C SER A 119 1.18 18.40 9.90
N HIS A 120 -0.12 18.31 10.12
CA HIS A 120 -1.14 18.86 9.23
C HIS A 120 -0.83 20.28 8.77
N GLN A 121 -0.48 21.14 9.72
CA GLN A 121 -0.16 22.54 9.44
C GLN A 121 1.10 22.68 8.57
N SER A 122 2.13 21.87 8.79
CA SER A 122 3.31 21.87 7.93
C SER A 122 2.99 21.35 6.52
N TRP A 123 2.12 20.35 6.41
CA TRP A 123 1.68 19.81 5.13
C TRP A 123 0.90 20.85 4.31
N GLN A 124 -0.01 21.57 4.96
CA GLN A 124 -0.80 22.63 4.32
C GLN A 124 0.09 23.79 3.85
N ARG A 125 1.14 24.14 4.59
CA ARG A 125 2.13 25.14 4.15
C ARG A 125 2.90 24.65 2.91
N ASP A 126 3.40 23.43 2.93
CA ASP A 126 4.10 22.82 1.79
C ASP A 126 3.17 22.73 0.56
N LEU A 127 1.90 22.37 0.77
CA LEU A 127 0.89 22.30 -0.29
C LEU A 127 0.62 23.67 -0.90
N LYS A 128 0.43 24.70 -0.06
CA LYS A 128 0.19 26.07 -0.52
C LYS A 128 1.33 26.56 -1.39
N GLU A 129 2.57 26.40 -0.92
CA GLU A 129 3.78 26.78 -1.67
C GLU A 129 3.88 25.99 -2.99
N ALA A 130 3.55 24.69 -2.99
CA ALA A 130 3.56 23.88 -4.21
C ALA A 130 2.51 24.33 -5.25
N ILE A 131 1.33 24.75 -4.80
CA ILE A 131 0.27 25.28 -5.67
C ILE A 131 0.67 26.65 -6.24
N GLU A 132 1.22 27.53 -5.40
CA GLU A 132 1.63 28.88 -5.80
C GLU A 132 2.79 28.88 -6.80
N THR A 133 3.74 27.97 -6.61
CA THR A 133 4.93 27.85 -7.48
C THR A 133 4.72 26.95 -8.69
N GLY A 134 3.73 26.04 -8.64
CA GLY A 134 3.54 24.98 -9.62
C GLY A 134 4.55 23.83 -9.50
N GLU A 135 5.44 23.87 -8.51
CA GLU A 135 6.52 22.90 -8.33
C GLU A 135 6.42 22.14 -6.99
N PRO A 136 6.88 20.88 -6.91
CA PRO A 136 6.85 20.13 -5.66
C PRO A 136 7.63 20.82 -4.53
N THR A 137 6.96 21.13 -3.43
CA THR A 137 7.59 21.71 -2.24
C THR A 137 7.79 20.64 -1.20
N ARG A 138 9.05 20.37 -0.83
CA ARG A 138 9.41 19.35 0.18
C ARG A 138 8.62 18.06 -0.03
N GLY A 139 8.51 17.59 -1.28
CA GLY A 139 7.81 16.34 -1.62
C GLY A 139 6.27 16.41 -1.64
N VAL A 140 5.62 17.52 -1.28
CA VAL A 140 4.18 17.72 -1.52
C VAL A 140 3.99 18.27 -2.94
N LYS A 141 3.03 17.72 -3.70
CA LYS A 141 2.83 18.05 -5.13
C LYS A 141 1.47 18.61 -5.46
N LYS A 142 0.42 18.04 -4.88
CA LYS A 142 -0.96 18.39 -5.17
C LYS A 142 -1.84 18.10 -3.97
N ASP A 143 -3.03 18.65 -4.00
CA ASP A 143 -4.03 18.36 -2.98
C ASP A 143 -4.46 16.88 -3.05
N SER A 144 -4.80 16.34 -1.88
CA SER A 144 -5.19 14.95 -1.70
C SER A 144 -6.69 14.78 -1.94
N ILE A 145 -7.08 13.75 -2.70
CA ILE A 145 -8.50 13.41 -2.83
C ILE A 145 -9.12 13.07 -1.46
N LEU A 146 -8.32 12.53 -0.53
CA LEU A 146 -8.75 12.17 0.82
C LEU A 146 -8.88 13.37 1.75
N ALA A 147 -8.19 14.49 1.49
CA ALA A 147 -8.33 15.71 2.28
C ALA A 147 -9.73 16.34 2.17
N LYS A 148 -10.55 15.90 1.20
CA LYS A 148 -11.96 16.30 1.08
C LYS A 148 -12.88 15.54 2.04
N LEU A 149 -12.38 14.53 2.76
CA LEU A 149 -13.14 13.87 3.82
C LEU A 149 -13.17 14.77 5.06
N PRO A 150 -14.32 14.88 5.75
CA PRO A 150 -14.41 15.67 6.98
C PRO A 150 -13.40 15.18 8.02
N GLY A 151 -12.58 16.09 8.56
CA GLY A 151 -11.60 15.78 9.61
C GLY A 151 -10.42 14.91 9.17
N PHE A 152 -10.17 14.75 7.87
CA PHE A 152 -9.03 13.98 7.39
C PHE A 152 -7.79 14.87 7.22
N GLU A 153 -6.85 14.72 8.14
CA GLU A 153 -5.60 15.46 8.23
C GLU A 153 -4.40 14.59 7.78
N ILE A 154 -3.49 15.17 7.00
CA ILE A 154 -2.26 14.52 6.55
C ILE A 154 -1.07 15.13 7.30
N PRO A 155 -0.18 14.33 7.93
CA PRO A 155 -0.12 12.86 7.87
C PRO A 155 -0.93 12.08 8.91
N GLU A 156 -1.65 12.74 9.81
CA GLU A 156 -2.27 12.17 11.01
C GLU A 156 -3.23 11.00 10.72
N ASN A 157 -4.02 11.10 9.65
CA ASN A 157 -4.98 10.09 9.21
C ASN A 157 -4.42 9.14 8.14
N VAL A 158 -3.11 9.20 7.86
CA VAL A 158 -2.44 8.31 6.90
C VAL A 158 -1.67 7.24 7.66
N GLY A 159 -2.21 6.02 7.66
CA GLY A 159 -1.62 4.91 8.40
C GLY A 159 -0.37 4.32 7.73
N ALA A 160 0.56 3.83 8.55
CA ALA A 160 1.69 3.04 8.09
C ALA A 160 1.22 1.62 7.72
N GLU A 161 1.59 1.16 6.53
CA GLU A 161 1.23 -0.17 6.04
C GLU A 161 2.26 -1.20 6.53
N ALA A 162 1.84 -2.07 7.45
CA ALA A 162 2.74 -2.95 8.19
C ALA A 162 3.27 -4.15 7.38
N MET A 163 2.53 -4.64 6.39
CA MET A 163 2.91 -5.85 5.65
C MET A 163 4.05 -5.58 4.67
N HIS A 164 3.99 -4.53 3.85
CA HIS A 164 5.10 -4.18 2.96
C HIS A 164 6.25 -3.50 3.70
N ALA A 165 5.96 -2.63 4.68
CA ALA A 165 7.02 -1.97 5.43
C ALA A 165 7.70 -2.95 6.39
N GLY A 166 6.97 -3.50 7.35
CA GLY A 166 7.46 -4.42 8.37
C GLY A 166 7.78 -5.80 7.79
N GLY A 167 6.76 -6.50 7.31
CA GLY A 167 6.86 -7.92 6.93
C GLY A 167 7.80 -8.19 5.74
N ILE A 168 7.55 -7.57 4.59
CA ILE A 168 8.32 -7.84 3.35
C ILE A 168 9.59 -6.99 3.30
N GLY A 169 9.48 -5.69 3.62
CA GLY A 169 10.56 -4.72 3.47
C GLY A 169 11.76 -5.00 4.37
N HIS A 170 11.55 -5.12 5.68
CA HIS A 170 12.63 -5.40 6.62
C HIS A 170 13.25 -6.76 6.35
N THR A 171 12.42 -7.78 6.13
CA THR A 171 12.93 -9.13 5.99
C THR A 171 13.72 -9.32 4.70
N LYS A 172 13.34 -8.67 3.59
CA LYS A 172 14.19 -8.61 2.38
C LYS A 172 15.53 -7.93 2.63
N LYS A 173 15.54 -6.83 3.38
CA LYS A 173 16.79 -6.11 3.74
C LYS A 173 17.70 -6.97 4.63
N LEU A 174 17.15 -7.61 5.66
CA LEU A 174 17.89 -8.51 6.54
C LEU A 174 18.47 -9.69 5.76
N LEU A 175 17.67 -10.36 4.93
CA LEU A 175 18.18 -11.44 4.07
C LEU A 175 19.28 -10.97 3.13
N LYS A 176 19.16 -9.76 2.56
CA LYS A 176 20.22 -9.18 1.72
C LYS A 176 21.51 -8.98 2.50
N ILE A 177 21.44 -8.50 3.74
CA ILE A 177 22.61 -8.33 4.61
C ILE A 177 23.21 -9.70 4.95
N TRP A 178 22.40 -10.66 5.38
CA TRP A 178 22.85 -12.01 5.76
C TRP A 178 23.27 -12.89 4.57
N SER A 179 23.09 -12.44 3.33
CA SER A 179 23.58 -13.10 2.10
C SER A 179 24.71 -12.35 1.41
N ALA A 180 25.07 -11.15 1.84
CA ALA A 180 25.93 -10.26 1.07
C ALA A 180 27.36 -10.77 0.92
N ASN A 181 27.95 -11.30 1.99
CA ASN A 181 29.34 -11.71 2.02
C ASN A 181 29.52 -12.99 2.82
N TYR A 182 30.07 -14.02 2.18
CA TYR A 182 30.26 -15.35 2.78
C TYR A 182 31.27 -15.35 3.94
N ARG A 183 32.11 -14.32 4.04
CA ARG A 183 33.08 -14.14 5.13
C ARG A 183 32.47 -13.52 6.39
N ASP A 184 31.26 -12.97 6.28
CA ASP A 184 30.62 -12.35 7.44
C ASP A 184 30.16 -13.43 8.43
N PRO A 185 30.34 -13.22 9.75
CA PRO A 185 29.99 -14.22 10.77
C PRO A 185 28.48 -14.54 10.77
N PHE A 186 27.66 -13.60 10.31
CA PHE A 186 26.22 -13.72 10.17
C PHE A 186 25.77 -14.22 8.79
N TYR A 187 26.67 -14.73 7.94
CA TYR A 187 26.30 -15.30 6.65
C TYR A 187 25.49 -16.60 6.82
N ILE A 188 24.26 -16.61 6.29
CA ILE A 188 23.33 -17.74 6.41
C ILE A 188 23.08 -18.50 5.10
N PHE A 189 23.69 -18.07 3.99
CA PHE A 189 23.40 -18.56 2.65
C PHE A 189 24.30 -19.68 2.14
N SER A 190 24.99 -20.40 3.03
CA SER A 190 25.60 -21.67 2.63
C SER A 190 24.51 -22.74 2.45
N PRO A 191 24.66 -23.69 1.52
CA PRO A 191 23.67 -24.75 1.30
C PRO A 191 23.27 -25.47 2.59
N TYR A 192 24.24 -25.76 3.45
CA TYR A 192 24.02 -26.40 4.75
C TYR A 192 23.20 -25.54 5.72
N LYS A 193 23.57 -24.26 5.92
CA LYS A 193 22.87 -23.38 6.86
C LYS A 193 21.42 -23.12 6.39
N ARG A 194 21.23 -22.99 5.08
CA ARG A 194 19.91 -22.77 4.49
C ARG A 194 18.98 -23.98 4.68
N ALA A 195 19.46 -25.19 4.42
CA ALA A 195 18.69 -26.41 4.66
C ALA A 195 18.24 -26.53 6.13
N LYS A 196 19.13 -26.20 7.07
CA LYS A 196 18.85 -26.21 8.51
C LYS A 196 17.83 -25.14 8.92
N ILE A 197 17.91 -23.94 8.34
CA ILE A 197 16.92 -22.87 8.58
C ILE A 197 15.54 -23.28 8.04
N ASP A 198 15.48 -23.85 6.84
CA ASP A 198 14.23 -24.31 6.25
C ASP A 198 13.61 -25.45 7.07
N GLU A 199 14.42 -26.38 7.58
CA GLU A 199 13.98 -27.44 8.51
C GLU A 199 13.42 -26.87 9.82
N LEU A 200 14.15 -25.95 10.46
CA LEU A 200 13.69 -25.28 11.69
C LEU A 200 12.41 -24.47 11.47
N TYR A 201 12.28 -23.84 10.31
CA TYR A 201 11.06 -23.11 9.95
C TYR A 201 9.89 -24.07 9.79
N ARG A 202 10.06 -25.20 9.10
CA ARG A 202 9.01 -26.23 8.95
C ARG A 202 8.55 -26.76 10.30
N SER A 203 9.48 -27.09 11.19
CA SER A 203 9.14 -27.66 12.51
C SER A 203 8.40 -26.68 13.43
N LYS A 204 8.66 -25.37 13.30
CA LYS A 204 8.05 -24.35 14.16
C LYS A 204 6.80 -23.67 13.59
N SER A 205 6.69 -23.56 12.27
CA SER A 205 5.60 -22.79 11.64
C SER A 205 4.36 -23.62 11.34
N GLY A 206 4.47 -24.95 11.26
CA GLY A 206 3.36 -25.82 10.80
C GLY A 206 2.93 -25.55 9.35
N LEU A 207 3.65 -24.69 8.61
CA LEU A 207 3.34 -24.31 7.24
C LEU A 207 4.16 -25.14 6.25
N ALA A 208 3.49 -25.78 5.31
CA ALA A 208 4.15 -26.45 4.17
C ALA A 208 4.79 -25.42 3.23
N GLU A 209 5.77 -25.88 2.45
CA GLU A 209 6.54 -25.08 1.50
C GLU A 209 5.61 -24.35 0.52
N HIS A 210 5.55 -23.01 0.58
CA HIS A 210 4.73 -22.25 -0.35
C HIS A 210 5.47 -22.05 -1.68
N SER A 211 5.15 -22.92 -2.64
CA SER A 211 5.35 -22.82 -4.10
C SER A 211 6.81 -22.81 -4.59
N GLY A 212 7.07 -23.57 -5.66
CA GLY A 212 8.33 -23.60 -6.43
C GLY A 212 8.74 -22.29 -7.12
N VAL A 213 8.40 -21.15 -6.52
CA VAL A 213 8.89 -19.83 -6.89
C VAL A 213 10.12 -19.57 -6.04
N ASN A 214 11.30 -19.65 -6.65
CA ASN A 214 12.57 -19.31 -6.02
C ASN A 214 12.50 -17.86 -5.48
N PRO A 215 12.52 -17.64 -4.14
CA PRO A 215 12.48 -16.30 -3.55
C PRO A 215 13.66 -15.42 -3.99
N PHE A 216 14.71 -16.06 -4.52
CA PHE A 216 15.99 -15.48 -4.91
C PHE A 216 16.09 -15.15 -6.40
N GLN A 217 15.05 -15.40 -7.22
CA GLN A 217 15.05 -14.87 -8.60
C GLN A 217 15.19 -13.34 -8.61
N TYR A 218 14.76 -12.69 -7.53
CA TYR A 218 14.83 -11.23 -7.33
C TYR A 218 16.15 -10.74 -6.74
N LEU A 219 17.09 -11.64 -6.41
CA LEU A 219 18.36 -11.31 -5.75
C LEU A 219 19.59 -11.61 -6.64
N SER A 220 19.40 -12.09 -7.87
CA SER A 220 20.52 -12.25 -8.81
C SER A 220 20.99 -10.88 -9.34
N PRO A 221 22.30 -10.64 -9.55
CA PRO A 221 22.82 -9.38 -10.09
C PRO A 221 22.47 -9.14 -11.57
N ALA A 222 21.79 -10.08 -12.24
CA ALA A 222 21.50 -10.00 -13.65
C ALA A 222 20.28 -9.11 -13.91
N ARG A 223 20.54 -7.98 -14.56
CA ARG A 223 19.64 -6.91 -15.01
C ARG A 223 18.54 -7.34 -16.02
N ALA A 224 18.02 -8.57 -15.98
CA ALA A 224 17.15 -9.11 -17.01
C ALA A 224 15.67 -9.18 -16.59
N ARG A 225 14.88 -8.25 -17.13
CA ARG A 225 13.41 -8.31 -17.36
C ARG A 225 12.49 -8.37 -16.13
N ILE A 226 12.32 -7.21 -15.50
CA ILE A 226 11.12 -6.87 -14.69
C ILE A 226 9.87 -6.63 -15.58
N SER A 227 9.97 -6.74 -16.91
CA SER A 227 8.84 -6.47 -17.82
C SER A 227 7.86 -7.63 -18.04
N ARG A 228 8.05 -8.82 -17.43
CA ARG A 228 7.23 -10.02 -17.76
C ARG A 228 6.29 -10.52 -16.68
N PHE A 229 6.31 -9.99 -15.46
CA PHE A 229 5.35 -10.43 -14.42
C PHE A 229 3.92 -9.95 -14.68
N TRP A 230 3.73 -8.90 -15.48
CA TRP A 230 2.41 -8.47 -15.96
C TRP A 230 1.90 -9.26 -17.19
N ALA A 231 2.68 -10.21 -17.73
CA ALA A 231 2.37 -10.85 -19.01
C ALA A 231 2.02 -12.35 -18.93
N THR A 232 2.08 -13.00 -17.77
CA THR A 232 1.91 -14.48 -17.68
C THR A 232 0.77 -14.96 -16.79
N ASN A 233 -0.14 -14.09 -16.37
CA ASN A 233 -1.50 -14.51 -16.01
C ASN A 233 -2.43 -14.38 -17.23
N THR A 234 -2.00 -14.93 -18.37
CA THR A 234 -2.96 -15.44 -19.34
C THR A 234 -3.72 -16.56 -18.66
N VAL A 235 -4.97 -16.28 -18.29
CA VAL A 235 -6.00 -17.27 -17.97
C VAL A 235 -5.87 -18.39 -18.99
N ARG A 236 -5.43 -19.57 -18.55
CA ARG A 236 -5.61 -20.79 -19.34
C ARG A 236 -7.11 -20.95 -19.51
N SER A 237 -7.58 -20.73 -20.72
CA SER A 237 -8.93 -21.03 -21.18
C SER A 237 -9.29 -22.46 -20.79
N ALA A 238 -10.23 -22.62 -19.86
CA ALA A 238 -11.07 -23.80 -19.83
C ALA A 238 -12.22 -23.61 -20.85
N PRO A 239 -12.70 -24.67 -21.52
CA PRO A 239 -13.62 -24.55 -22.65
C PRO A 239 -14.99 -24.01 -22.24
N SER A 240 -15.64 -23.37 -23.20
CA SER A 240 -16.94 -22.71 -23.16
C SER A 240 -18.06 -23.47 -22.42
N LEU A 241 -18.64 -22.82 -21.42
CA LEU A 241 -20.09 -22.81 -21.22
C LEU A 241 -20.58 -21.37 -21.38
N ALA A 242 -20.64 -20.94 -22.63
CA ALA A 242 -21.38 -19.76 -23.03
C ALA A 242 -22.83 -20.17 -23.30
N SER A 243 -23.64 -20.21 -22.26
CA SER A 243 -25.08 -20.00 -22.36
C SER A 243 -25.65 -19.75 -20.96
N GLN A 244 -26.49 -18.73 -20.85
CA GLN A 244 -27.32 -18.40 -19.69
C GLN A 244 -26.71 -17.53 -18.57
N ILE A 245 -26.22 -16.33 -18.89
CA ILE A 245 -26.50 -15.16 -18.02
C ILE A 245 -26.69 -13.93 -18.94
N THR A 246 -27.94 -13.59 -19.22
CA THR A 246 -28.31 -12.30 -19.81
C THR A 246 -28.35 -11.28 -18.68
N ILE A 247 -27.39 -10.35 -18.63
CA ILE A 247 -27.43 -9.22 -17.69
C ILE A 247 -28.18 -8.08 -18.39
N PRO A 248 -29.34 -7.63 -17.89
CA PRO A 248 -30.01 -6.47 -18.45
C PRO A 248 -29.17 -5.22 -18.19
N TYR A 249 -28.85 -4.51 -19.26
CA TYR A 249 -28.31 -3.15 -19.21
C TYR A 249 -29.46 -2.21 -18.87
N ASP A 250 -29.69 -1.96 -17.58
CA ASP A 250 -30.46 -0.79 -17.15
C ASP A 250 -29.49 0.23 -16.56
N ILE A 251 -29.25 1.23 -17.39
CA ILE A 251 -28.68 2.53 -17.08
C ILE A 251 -29.52 3.13 -15.96
N ILE A 252 -28.92 3.32 -14.80
CA ILE A 252 -29.49 4.17 -13.76
C ILE A 252 -28.73 5.49 -13.79
N GLU A 253 -29.26 6.42 -14.58
CA GLU A 253 -29.07 7.85 -14.36
C GLU A 253 -29.71 8.22 -13.02
N PHE A 254 -28.99 8.97 -12.18
CA PHE A 254 -29.64 9.73 -11.10
C PHE A 254 -29.19 11.18 -11.17
N ALA A 255 -30.20 12.02 -11.23
CA ALA A 255 -30.21 13.48 -11.12
C ALA A 255 -29.61 13.96 -9.78
#